data_AF-A0AAD7TGE3-F1
#
_entry.id   AF-A0AAD7TGE3-F1
#
_cell.length_a   1.000
_cell.length_b   1.000
_cell.length_c   1.000
_cell.angle_alpha   90.00
_cell.angle_beta   90.00
_cell.angle_gamma   90.00
#
_symmetry.space_group_name_H-M   'P 1'
#
loop_
_entity.id
_entity.type
_entity.pdbx_description
1 polymer ?
#
loop_
_entity_poly.entity_id
_entity_poly.type
_entity_poly.pdbx_seq_one_letter_code
_entity_poly.pdbx_strand_id
1 'polypeptide(L)'
;MSTEVSSSGTQRPENVGGSPPTKRKILIISLEKESYTDEMYAQLYRALRKNATVTEVTHARSAKRALSSTPRPYAVLVSDAAITDSKHSALLTQLIKYARSGGRVVIGMQFSNHFPLDEAATFFRKWELEWEHGSYHRTTFRLNPAGVPPPLSADALFPTFSMKALHIKNAPRECAVANESPGRVHAGGPGDILAMSAT
;
A
#
# COMPACT_ATOMS: atom_id res chain seq x y z
N MET A 1 -24.69 -7.92 -72.20
CA MET A 1 -23.80 -8.98 -71.69
C MET A 1 -22.48 -8.31 -71.37
N SER A 2 -22.31 -7.86 -70.12
CA SER A 2 -21.38 -8.47 -69.12
C SER A 2 -19.93 -8.07 -69.45
N THR A 3 -19.13 -7.43 -68.59
CA THR A 3 -19.04 -7.53 -67.11
C THR A 3 -18.25 -6.32 -66.57
N GLU A 4 -18.66 -5.81 -65.40
CA GLU A 4 -17.93 -4.83 -64.58
C GLU A 4 -16.71 -5.47 -63.91
N VAL A 5 -15.65 -4.68 -63.69
CA VAL A 5 -14.60 -4.98 -62.70
C VAL A 5 -14.53 -3.81 -61.72
N SER A 6 -15.16 -3.99 -60.57
CA SER A 6 -15.04 -3.11 -59.41
C SER A 6 -13.67 -3.26 -58.76
N SER A 7 -12.94 -2.15 -58.65
CA SER A 7 -11.77 -2.02 -57.78
C SER A 7 -12.24 -1.64 -56.38
N SER A 8 -12.26 -2.60 -55.45
CA SER A 8 -12.53 -2.33 -54.03
C SER A 8 -11.22 -1.95 -53.32
N GLY A 9 -11.01 -0.63 -53.18
CA GLY A 9 -10.01 -0.10 -52.27
C GLY A 9 -10.39 -0.45 -50.83
N THR A 10 -9.68 -1.39 -50.22
CA THR A 10 -9.81 -1.67 -48.79
C THR A 10 -9.17 -0.53 -48.01
N GLN A 11 -9.96 0.45 -47.57
CA GLN A 11 -9.53 1.43 -46.57
C GLN A 11 -9.37 0.72 -45.22
N ARG A 12 -8.11 0.70 -44.75
CA ARG A 12 -7.73 0.28 -43.41
C ARG A 12 -8.40 1.23 -42.40
N PRO A 13 -9.15 0.75 -41.40
CA PRO A 13 -9.73 1.65 -40.41
C PRO A 13 -8.58 2.35 -39.68
N GLU A 14 -8.63 3.68 -39.72
CA GLU A 14 -7.74 4.53 -38.96
C GLU A 14 -7.85 4.18 -37.49
N ASN A 15 -6.68 3.94 -36.88
CA ASN A 15 -6.53 3.60 -35.49
C ASN A 15 -7.03 4.78 -34.66
N VAL A 16 -8.27 4.71 -34.16
CA VAL A 16 -8.86 5.73 -33.29
C VAL A 16 -7.94 5.88 -32.09
N GLY A 17 -7.20 7.00 -32.06
CA GLY A 17 -6.25 7.33 -31.02
C GLY A 17 -6.92 7.41 -29.67
N GLY A 18 -6.88 6.31 -28.92
CA GLY A 18 -7.10 6.33 -27.48
C GLY A 18 -5.99 7.18 -26.86
N SER A 19 -6.37 8.27 -26.20
CA SER A 19 -5.43 9.03 -25.38
C SER A 19 -4.73 8.07 -24.41
N PRO A 20 -3.41 8.20 -24.19
CA PRO A 20 -2.71 7.30 -23.28
C PRO A 20 -3.39 7.36 -21.91
N PRO A 21 -3.60 6.21 -21.24
CA PRO A 21 -4.31 6.18 -19.97
C PRO A 21 -3.64 7.13 -18.98
N THR A 22 -4.43 8.01 -18.38
CA THR A 22 -3.93 9.00 -17.43
C THR A 22 -3.31 8.27 -16.23
N LYS A 23 -2.04 8.54 -15.96
CA LYS A 23 -1.34 7.95 -14.81
C LYS A 23 -2.06 8.35 -13.52
N ARG A 24 -2.32 7.37 -12.66
CA ARG A 24 -2.90 7.58 -11.33
C ARG A 24 -1.99 8.50 -10.51
N LYS A 25 -2.58 9.41 -9.73
CA LYS A 25 -1.83 10.29 -8.81
C LYS A 25 -1.57 9.56 -7.50
N ILE A 26 -0.31 9.41 -7.10
CA ILE A 26 0.10 8.82 -5.84
C ILE A 26 0.76 9.89 -4.99
N LEU A 27 0.26 10.08 -3.77
CA LEU A 27 0.87 10.96 -2.77
C LEU A 27 1.73 10.11 -1.83
N ILE A 28 2.98 10.48 -1.61
CA ILE A 28 3.84 9.91 -0.58
C ILE A 28 3.98 10.97 0.53
N ILE A 29 3.70 10.60 1.77
CA ILE A 29 3.85 11.44 2.96
C ILE A 29 5.09 10.95 3.72
N SER A 30 6.13 11.77 3.73
CA SER A 30 7.46 11.45 4.29
C SER A 30 7.89 12.51 5.31
N LEU A 31 7.25 12.54 6.49
CA LEU A 31 7.37 13.64 7.46
C LEU A 31 8.76 13.69 8.12
N GLU A 32 9.36 12.52 8.35
CA GLU A 32 10.71 12.37 8.91
C GLU A 32 11.55 11.45 8.00
N LYS A 33 11.68 11.86 6.73
CA LYS A 33 12.43 11.11 5.72
C LYS A 33 13.93 11.09 6.05
N GLU A 34 14.45 9.89 6.29
CA GLU A 34 15.89 9.69 6.50
C GLU A 34 16.67 9.71 5.20
N SER A 35 17.95 10.12 5.26
CA SER A 35 18.81 10.33 4.08
C SER A 35 19.00 9.09 3.21
N TYR A 36 18.97 7.89 3.80
CA TYR A 36 19.13 6.62 3.11
C TYR A 36 17.80 6.04 2.58
N THR A 37 16.66 6.70 2.82
CA THR A 37 15.33 6.21 2.38
C THR A 37 15.25 6.06 0.86
N ASP A 38 15.79 7.02 0.10
CA ASP A 38 15.74 7.00 -1.36
C ASP A 38 16.55 5.85 -1.97
N GLU A 39 17.72 5.57 -1.41
CA GLU A 39 18.58 4.47 -1.84
C GLU A 39 17.95 3.12 -1.50
N MET A 40 17.54 2.95 -0.24
CA MET A 40 16.97 1.69 0.25
C MET A 40 15.67 1.30 -0.48
N TYR A 41 14.84 2.28 -0.85
CA TYR A 41 13.59 2.05 -1.57
C TYR A 41 13.67 2.45 -3.06
N ALA A 42 14.87 2.55 -3.63
CA ALA A 42 15.07 3.00 -5.02
C ALA A 42 14.23 2.20 -6.03
N GLN A 43 14.13 0.88 -5.85
CA GLN A 43 13.31 0.01 -6.70
C GLN A 43 11.81 0.37 -6.62
N LEU A 44 11.28 0.62 -5.42
CA LEU A 44 9.89 1.02 -5.20
C LEU A 44 9.62 2.38 -5.84
N TYR A 45 10.45 3.39 -5.57
CA TYR A 45 10.30 4.72 -6.15
C TYR A 45 10.37 4.68 -7.68
N ARG A 46 11.30 3.90 -8.26
CA ARG A 46 11.40 3.70 -9.72
C ARG A 46 10.14 3.07 -10.29
N ALA A 47 9.61 2.03 -9.65
CA ALA A 47 8.38 1.37 -10.09
C ALA A 47 7.16 2.31 -9.99
N LEU A 48 7.03 3.08 -8.91
CA LEU A 48 5.95 4.06 -8.74
C LEU A 48 6.02 5.15 -9.82
N ARG A 49 7.18 5.78 -10.03
CA ARG A 49 7.36 6.84 -11.05
C ARG A 49 7.15 6.33 -12.49
N LYS A 50 7.48 5.05 -12.74
CA LYS A 50 7.17 4.41 -14.03
C LYS A 50 5.66 4.32 -14.28
N ASN A 51 4.87 3.94 -13.27
CA ASN A 51 3.46 3.58 -13.42
C ASN A 51 2.45 4.65 -12.97
N ALA A 52 2.90 5.69 -12.27
CA ALA A 52 2.04 6.71 -11.65
C ALA A 52 2.68 8.10 -11.70
N THR A 53 1.84 9.12 -11.51
CA THR A 53 2.29 10.48 -11.21
C THR A 53 2.51 10.57 -9.71
N VAL A 54 3.76 10.66 -9.27
CA VAL A 54 4.13 10.60 -7.86
C VAL A 54 4.44 12.00 -7.34
N THR A 55 3.83 12.37 -6.23
CA THR A 55 4.19 13.57 -5.46
C THR A 55 4.59 13.12 -4.07
N GLU A 56 5.79 13.47 -3.63
CA GLU A 56 6.25 13.25 -2.26
C GLU A 56 6.23 14.58 -1.51
N VAL A 57 5.72 14.58 -0.28
CA VAL A 57 5.66 15.76 0.59
C VAL A 57 6.26 15.43 1.95
N THR A 58 7.08 16.35 2.47
CA THR A 58 7.79 16.18 3.75
C THR A 58 7.25 17.06 4.86
N HIS A 59 6.16 17.79 4.60
CA HIS A 59 5.61 18.75 5.54
C HIS A 59 4.11 18.53 5.71
N ALA A 60 3.64 18.55 6.97
CA ALA A 60 2.24 18.30 7.27
C ALA A 60 1.28 19.26 6.55
N ARG A 61 1.64 20.55 6.43
CA ARG A 61 0.83 21.54 5.70
C ARG A 61 0.66 21.17 4.22
N SER A 62 1.76 20.74 3.58
CA SER A 62 1.75 20.30 2.19
C SER A 62 0.94 19.01 2.00
N ALA A 63 1.05 18.06 2.94
CA ALA A 63 0.26 16.84 2.94
C ALA A 63 -1.25 17.13 3.05
N LYS A 64 -1.67 17.98 3.99
CA LYS A 64 -3.08 18.39 4.14
C LYS A 64 -3.62 19.04 2.87
N ARG A 65 -2.83 19.92 2.23
CA ARG A 65 -3.21 20.54 0.95
C ARG A 65 -3.32 19.51 -0.18
N ALA A 66 -2.39 18.57 -0.26
CA ALA A 66 -2.42 17.52 -1.28
C ALA A 66 -3.62 16.59 -1.12
N LEU A 67 -3.97 16.21 0.12
CA LEU A 67 -5.16 15.41 0.43
C LEU A 67 -6.48 16.08 0.02
N SER A 68 -6.54 17.41 0.07
CA SER A 68 -7.72 18.20 -0.34
C SER A 68 -7.69 18.69 -1.79
N SER A 69 -6.71 18.27 -2.59
CA SER A 69 -6.57 18.74 -3.97
C SER A 69 -7.62 18.13 -4.91
N THR A 70 -7.88 18.81 -6.02
CA THR A 70 -8.73 18.32 -7.11
C THR A 70 -7.91 18.23 -8.41
N PRO A 71 -7.83 17.04 -9.06
CA PRO A 71 -8.34 15.75 -8.60
C PRO A 71 -7.53 15.22 -7.42
N ARG A 72 -8.22 14.57 -6.46
CA ARG A 72 -7.63 13.96 -5.27
C ARG A 72 -6.60 12.88 -5.63
N PRO A 73 -5.60 12.61 -4.77
CA PRO A 73 -4.76 11.43 -4.93
C PRO A 73 -5.60 10.17 -5.06
N TYR A 74 -5.16 9.25 -5.91
CA TYR A 74 -5.76 7.92 -6.04
C TYR A 74 -5.41 7.03 -4.84
N ALA A 75 -4.16 7.12 -4.38
CA ALA A 75 -3.71 6.47 -3.16
C ALA A 75 -2.66 7.34 -2.44
N VAL A 76 -2.52 7.11 -1.14
CA VAL A 76 -1.54 7.74 -0.27
C VAL A 76 -0.66 6.66 0.32
N LEU A 77 0.66 6.84 0.23
CA LEU A 77 1.67 6.02 0.90
C LEU A 77 2.24 6.84 2.06
N VAL A 78 2.10 6.36 3.28
CA VAL A 78 2.77 6.92 4.46
C VAL A 78 4.05 6.14 4.69
N SER A 79 5.19 6.82 4.61
CA SER A 79 6.50 6.15 4.57
C SER A 79 7.20 6.04 5.91
N ASP A 80 6.80 6.82 6.93
CA ASP A 80 7.47 6.88 8.23
C ASP A 80 6.49 7.05 9.38
N ALA A 81 6.97 6.72 10.58
CA ALA A 81 6.15 6.62 11.78
C ALA A 81 5.76 7.99 12.35
N ALA A 82 6.35 9.10 11.92
CA ALA A 82 6.05 10.41 12.50
C ALA A 82 4.55 10.80 12.38
N ILE A 83 3.78 10.16 11.49
CA ILE A 83 2.31 10.32 11.45
C ILE A 83 1.62 9.94 12.78
N THR A 84 2.25 9.13 13.63
CA THR A 84 1.73 8.73 14.95
C THR A 84 1.84 9.85 15.97
N ASP A 85 2.81 10.76 15.82
CA ASP A 85 3.06 11.84 16.75
C ASP A 85 1.84 12.74 16.96
N SER A 86 1.63 13.17 18.21
CA SER A 86 0.55 14.09 18.57
C SER A 86 0.56 15.40 17.77
N LYS A 87 1.76 15.88 17.39
CA LYS A 87 1.97 17.07 16.53
C LYS A 87 1.35 16.91 15.13
N HIS A 88 1.15 15.67 14.68
CA HIS A 88 0.56 15.31 13.39
C HIS A 88 -0.87 14.78 13.48
N SER A 89 -1.50 14.79 14.67
CA SER A 89 -2.88 14.34 14.91
C SER A 89 -3.91 14.90 13.91
N ALA A 90 -3.85 16.19 13.60
CA ALA A 90 -4.77 16.80 12.64
C ALA A 90 -4.55 16.30 11.19
N LEU A 91 -3.32 15.92 10.82
CA LEU A 91 -3.05 15.28 9.52
C LEU A 91 -3.54 13.83 9.53
N LEU A 92 -3.29 13.08 10.61
CA LEU A 92 -3.79 11.71 10.76
C LEU A 92 -5.32 11.66 10.67
N THR A 93 -6.03 12.55 11.37
CA THR A 93 -7.50 12.66 11.26
C THR A 93 -7.96 12.92 9.82
N GLN A 94 -7.26 13.78 9.07
CA GLN A 94 -7.59 14.02 7.67
C GLN A 94 -7.29 12.81 6.79
N LEU A 95 -6.22 12.08 7.05
CA LEU A 95 -5.86 10.86 6.34
C LEU A 95 -6.89 9.74 6.57
N ILE A 96 -7.36 9.57 7.80
CA ILE A 96 -8.45 8.65 8.15
C ILE A 96 -9.75 9.05 7.43
N LYS A 97 -10.11 10.34 7.42
CA LYS A 97 -11.26 10.84 6.64
C LYS A 97 -11.11 10.57 5.15
N TYR A 98 -9.91 10.78 4.60
CA TYR A 98 -9.61 10.46 3.21
C TYR A 98 -9.85 8.97 2.92
N ALA A 99 -9.40 8.08 3.81
CA ALA A 99 -9.62 6.63 3.68
C ALA A 99 -11.12 6.28 3.70
N ARG A 100 -11.84 6.74 4.74
CA ARG A 100 -13.28 6.52 4.92
C ARG A 100 -14.14 7.04 3.76
N SER A 101 -13.65 8.03 3.01
CA SER A 101 -14.30 8.54 1.79
C SER A 101 -13.96 7.75 0.51
N GLY A 102 -13.52 6.48 0.65
CA GLY A 102 -13.13 5.62 -0.47
C GLY A 102 -11.70 5.82 -0.97
N GLY A 103 -10.86 6.51 -0.19
CA GLY A 103 -9.44 6.69 -0.51
C GLY A 103 -8.62 5.49 -0.09
N ARG A 104 -7.56 5.17 -0.84
CA ARG A 104 -6.61 4.14 -0.42
C ARG A 104 -5.44 4.72 0.36
N VAL A 105 -5.20 4.22 1.56
CA VAL A 105 -4.02 4.53 2.37
C VAL A 105 -3.19 3.27 2.55
N VAL A 106 -1.91 3.36 2.23
CA VAL A 106 -0.91 2.32 2.49
C VAL A 106 0.06 2.89 3.52
N ILE A 107 0.29 2.16 4.60
CA ILE A 107 1.28 2.50 5.62
C ILE A 107 2.40 1.48 5.50
N GLY A 108 3.65 1.92 5.33
CA GLY A 108 4.77 1.01 5.14
C GLY A 108 6.11 1.73 5.08
N MET A 109 7.11 1.08 4.47
CA MET A 109 8.48 1.57 4.40
C MET A 109 9.12 1.75 5.79
N GLN A 110 9.70 2.91 6.11
CA GLN A 110 10.31 3.18 7.41
C GLN A 110 9.29 3.27 8.55
N PHE A 111 7.98 3.32 8.27
CA PHE A 111 6.96 3.29 9.31
C PHE A 111 7.13 2.10 10.26
N SER A 112 7.31 0.89 9.73
CA SER A 112 7.38 -0.32 10.56
C SER A 112 8.61 -0.38 11.46
N ASN A 113 9.69 0.33 11.10
CA ASN A 113 10.92 0.36 11.90
C ASN A 113 10.81 1.26 13.12
N HIS A 114 9.99 2.31 13.02
CA HIS A 114 9.86 3.35 14.05
C HIS A 114 8.47 3.41 14.67
N PHE A 115 7.62 2.39 14.42
CA PHE A 115 6.26 2.36 14.95
C PHE A 115 6.27 2.22 16.48
N PRO A 116 5.68 3.16 17.24
CA PRO A 116 5.64 3.09 18.70
C PRO A 116 4.74 1.95 19.16
N LEU A 117 5.36 0.86 19.65
CA LEU A 117 4.66 -0.38 20.02
C LEU A 117 3.66 -0.17 21.16
N ASP A 118 4.01 0.66 22.12
CA ASP A 118 3.17 1.06 23.25
C ASP A 118 1.91 1.82 22.81
N GLU A 119 1.96 2.49 21.66
CA GLU A 119 0.82 3.20 21.08
C GLU A 119 0.07 2.39 20.01
N ALA A 120 0.50 1.17 19.67
CA ALA A 120 -0.01 0.42 18.53
C ALA A 120 -1.54 0.24 18.55
N ALA A 121 -2.09 -0.24 19.67
CA ALA A 121 -3.52 -0.44 19.81
C ALA A 121 -4.30 0.89 19.72
N THR A 122 -3.77 1.95 20.32
CA THR A 122 -4.37 3.29 20.24
C THR A 122 -4.34 3.84 18.81
N PHE A 123 -3.25 3.59 18.07
CA PHE A 123 -3.14 3.96 16.68
C PHE A 123 -4.19 3.23 15.84
N PHE A 124 -4.29 1.90 15.92
CA PHE A 124 -5.25 1.10 15.16
C PHE A 124 -6.71 1.42 15.51
N ARG A 125 -7.04 1.70 16.77
CA ARG A 125 -8.39 2.13 17.17
C ARG A 125 -8.84 3.42 16.48
N LYS A 126 -7.93 4.34 16.14
CA LYS A 126 -8.29 5.55 15.35
C LYS A 126 -8.82 5.17 13.95
N TRP A 127 -8.41 4.01 13.44
CA TRP A 127 -8.89 3.41 12.19
C TRP A 127 -10.09 2.48 12.38
N GLU A 128 -10.64 2.36 13.60
CA GLU A 128 -11.70 1.40 13.94
C GLU A 128 -11.24 -0.07 13.75
N LEU A 129 -9.94 -0.31 13.97
CA LEU A 129 -9.33 -1.63 13.94
C LEU A 129 -8.98 -2.06 15.37
N GLU A 130 -9.43 -3.26 15.77
CA GLU A 130 -9.10 -3.89 17.06
C GLU A 130 -7.72 -4.57 17.06
N TRP A 131 -6.84 -4.13 16.15
CA TRP A 131 -5.52 -4.73 15.96
C TRP A 131 -4.56 -4.30 17.07
N GLU A 132 -3.65 -5.20 17.42
CA GLU A 132 -2.63 -4.95 18.43
C GLU A 132 -1.25 -5.42 17.95
N HIS A 133 -0.18 -4.96 18.61
CA HIS A 133 1.14 -5.52 18.35
C HIS A 133 1.20 -6.97 18.86
N GLY A 134 1.73 -7.84 18.02
CA GLY A 134 1.99 -9.22 18.32
C GLY A 134 3.39 -9.43 18.87
N SER A 135 3.88 -10.65 18.70
CA SER A 135 5.26 -11.00 19.00
C SER A 135 6.24 -10.42 17.98
N TYR A 136 7.50 -10.27 18.39
CA TYR A 136 8.59 -9.80 17.53
C TYR A 136 9.69 -10.86 17.46
N HIS A 137 9.67 -11.67 16.42
CA HIS A 137 10.68 -12.70 16.22
C HIS A 137 10.88 -13.01 14.73
N ARG A 138 11.89 -13.85 14.48
CA ARG A 138 12.12 -14.42 13.17
C ARG A 138 11.34 -15.72 13.05
N THR A 139 10.61 -15.88 11.96
CA THR A 139 9.92 -17.12 11.64
C THR A 139 9.86 -17.32 10.13
N THR A 140 9.21 -18.40 9.70
CA THR A 140 8.95 -18.69 8.29
C THR A 140 7.50 -18.34 7.98
N PHE A 141 7.27 -17.48 7.00
CA PHE A 141 5.96 -17.09 6.51
C PHE A 141 5.61 -17.85 5.24
N ARG A 142 4.34 -18.18 5.07
CA ARG A 142 3.76 -18.74 3.85
C ARG A 142 2.77 -17.76 3.26
N LEU A 143 2.75 -17.70 1.94
CA LEU A 143 1.75 -16.93 1.21
C LEU A 143 0.35 -17.40 1.60
N ASN A 144 -0.54 -16.45 1.85
CA ASN A 144 -1.95 -16.70 2.13
C ASN A 144 -2.79 -16.34 0.90
N PRO A 145 -3.23 -17.31 0.09
CA PRO A 145 -4.00 -17.03 -1.13
C PRO A 145 -5.27 -16.21 -0.87
N ALA A 146 -5.90 -16.39 0.30
CA ALA A 146 -7.12 -15.66 0.66
C ALA A 146 -6.89 -14.16 0.92
N GLY A 147 -5.66 -13.75 1.21
CA GLY A 147 -5.32 -12.35 1.48
C GLY A 147 -4.46 -11.68 0.42
N VAL A 148 -4.32 -12.30 -0.77
CA VAL A 148 -3.70 -11.63 -1.93
C VAL A 148 -4.74 -10.74 -2.62
N PRO A 149 -4.64 -9.41 -2.56
CA PRO A 149 -5.65 -8.53 -3.13
C PRO A 149 -5.51 -8.44 -4.66
N PRO A 150 -6.59 -8.49 -5.46
CA PRO A 150 -6.52 -8.19 -6.88
C PRO A 150 -6.00 -6.76 -7.13
N PRO A 151 -5.19 -6.52 -8.18
CA PRO A 151 -4.76 -7.45 -9.23
C PRO A 151 -3.40 -8.12 -8.94
N LEU A 152 -2.94 -8.15 -7.68
CA LEU A 152 -1.68 -8.80 -7.34
C LEU A 152 -1.78 -10.30 -7.63
N SER A 153 -0.84 -10.82 -8.42
CA SER A 153 -0.77 -12.26 -8.68
C SER A 153 -0.03 -12.96 -7.55
N ALA A 154 -0.58 -14.06 -7.06
CA ALA A 154 0.10 -14.94 -6.10
C ALA A 154 1.44 -15.45 -6.65
N ASP A 155 1.53 -15.66 -7.97
CA ASP A 155 2.75 -16.14 -8.64
C ASP A 155 3.88 -15.10 -8.67
N ALA A 156 3.55 -13.82 -8.44
CA ALA A 156 4.53 -12.75 -8.34
C ALA A 156 5.15 -12.64 -6.94
N LEU A 157 4.70 -13.46 -5.99
CA LEU A 157 5.13 -13.44 -4.59
C LEU A 157 5.88 -14.72 -4.23
N PHE A 158 6.79 -14.61 -3.26
CA PHE A 158 7.48 -15.80 -2.74
C PHE A 158 6.47 -16.69 -1.99
N PRO A 159 6.37 -17.99 -2.33
CA PRO A 159 5.43 -18.89 -1.67
C PRO A 159 5.79 -19.10 -0.18
N THR A 160 7.08 -18.96 0.16
CA THR A 160 7.59 -19.07 1.53
C THR A 160 8.85 -18.22 1.68
N PHE A 161 9.02 -17.57 2.82
CA PHE A 161 10.21 -16.77 3.14
C PHE A 161 10.41 -16.67 4.65
N SER A 162 11.64 -16.40 5.11
CA SER A 162 11.92 -16.14 6.54
C SER A 162 12.34 -14.70 6.76
N MET A 163 11.69 -14.01 7.71
CA MET A 163 12.04 -12.66 8.13
C MET A 163 11.84 -12.49 9.64
N LYS A 164 12.53 -11.51 10.22
CA LYS A 164 12.22 -11.00 11.56
C LYS A 164 11.24 -9.85 11.39
N ALA A 165 10.05 -9.96 11.99
CA ALA A 165 9.00 -8.97 11.84
C ALA A 165 8.23 -8.82 13.14
N LEU A 166 7.63 -7.65 13.34
CA LEU A 166 6.59 -7.45 14.33
C LEU A 166 5.30 -8.00 13.74
N HIS A 167 4.67 -8.91 14.44
CA HIS A 167 3.39 -9.44 14.01
C HIS A 167 2.24 -8.55 14.51
N ILE A 168 1.06 -8.72 13.93
CA ILE A 168 -0.18 -8.05 14.32
C ILE A 168 -1.15 -9.09 14.86
N LYS A 169 -1.73 -8.81 16.02
CA LYS A 169 -2.79 -9.60 16.66
C LYS A 169 -4.15 -9.03 16.30
N ASN A 170 -5.17 -9.89 16.39
CA ASN A 170 -6.58 -9.56 16.15
C ASN A 170 -6.91 -9.06 14.73
N ALA A 171 -5.95 -9.09 13.81
CA ALA A 171 -6.23 -8.89 12.39
C ALA A 171 -6.97 -10.11 11.82
N PRO A 172 -8.02 -9.92 11.01
CA PRO A 172 -8.63 -11.03 10.28
C PRO A 172 -7.59 -11.72 9.40
N ARG A 173 -7.60 -13.05 9.38
CA ARG A 173 -6.59 -13.84 8.63
C ARG A 173 -6.63 -13.58 7.14
N GLU A 174 -7.81 -13.31 6.61
CA GLU A 174 -8.05 -12.92 5.22
C GLU A 174 -7.42 -11.56 4.86
N CYS A 175 -7.08 -10.71 5.83
CA CYS A 175 -6.36 -9.45 5.55
C CYS A 175 -4.84 -9.66 5.43
N ALA A 176 -4.33 -10.85 5.77
CA ALA A 176 -2.92 -11.18 5.74
C ALA A 176 -2.47 -11.62 4.34
N VAL A 177 -1.47 -10.97 3.75
CA VAL A 177 -0.83 -11.49 2.52
C VAL A 177 0.00 -12.74 2.84
N ALA A 178 0.61 -12.81 4.01
CA ALA A 178 1.38 -13.96 4.45
C ALA A 178 1.12 -14.25 5.94
N ASN A 179 1.03 -15.55 6.27
CA ASN A 179 0.83 -16.03 7.62
C ASN A 179 2.08 -16.77 8.10
N GLU A 180 2.31 -16.78 9.40
CA GLU A 180 3.32 -17.68 9.98
C GLU A 180 3.02 -19.14 9.59
N SER A 181 4.05 -19.85 9.17
CA SER A 181 3.97 -21.29 8.91
C SER A 181 3.73 -22.02 10.23
N PRO A 182 2.84 -23.03 10.26
CA PRO A 182 2.77 -23.92 11.41
C PRO A 182 4.13 -24.62 11.61
N GLY A 183 4.88 -24.18 12.62
CA GLY A 183 6.15 -24.75 13.06
C GLY A 183 6.15 -24.83 14.59
N ARG A 184 6.67 -25.94 15.14
CA ARG A 184 6.58 -26.40 16.55
C ARG A 184 6.01 -25.37 17.53
N VAL A 185 4.79 -25.64 18.00
CA VAL A 185 4.03 -24.85 18.98
C VAL A 185 4.94 -24.44 20.15
N HIS A 186 5.36 -23.17 20.22
CA HIS A 186 5.67 -22.57 21.50
C HIS A 186 4.32 -22.27 22.15
N ALA A 187 4.08 -22.86 23.32
CA ALA A 187 2.82 -22.71 24.05
C ALA A 187 2.55 -21.22 24.33
N GLY A 188 1.59 -20.63 23.62
CA GLY A 188 1.12 -19.27 23.91
C GLY A 188 0.42 -18.53 22.75
N GLY A 189 -0.84 -18.88 22.45
CA GLY A 189 -1.81 -17.99 21.80
C GLY A 189 -2.00 -18.09 20.27
N PRO A 190 -3.15 -17.63 19.74
CA PRO A 190 -3.54 -17.78 18.33
C PRO A 190 -2.65 -16.94 17.39
N GLY A 191 -2.31 -17.56 16.26
CA GLY A 191 -1.27 -17.14 15.33
C GLY A 191 -1.30 -15.67 14.88
N ASP A 192 -0.08 -15.14 14.86
CA ASP A 192 0.30 -13.75 14.67
C ASP A 192 0.49 -13.43 13.16
N ILE A 193 -0.04 -12.31 12.66
CA ILE A 193 -0.22 -12.02 11.21
C ILE A 193 0.62 -10.82 10.72
N LEU A 194 1.07 -10.83 9.45
CA LEU A 194 1.57 -9.63 8.76
C LEU A 194 0.45 -9.06 7.85
N ALA A 195 -0.16 -7.94 8.25
CA ALA A 195 -1.20 -7.26 7.46
C ALA A 195 -0.67 -5.96 6.84
N MET A 196 -0.82 -5.81 5.53
CA MET A 196 -0.75 -4.50 4.84
C MET A 196 -1.86 -4.43 3.79
N SER A 197 -3.03 -3.92 4.19
CA SER A 197 -3.95 -3.14 3.35
C SER A 197 -5.18 -2.78 4.17
N ALA A 198 -5.42 -1.48 4.39
CA ALA A 198 -6.74 -0.98 4.77
C ALA A 198 -7.52 -0.72 3.46
N THR A 199 -8.54 -1.54 3.21
CA THR A 199 -9.59 -1.28 2.20
C THR A 199 -10.75 -0.59 2.85
#